data_AF-A0AAD5VGQ1-F1
#
_entry.id   AF-A0AAD5VGQ1-F1
#
_cell.length_a   1.000
_cell.length_b   1.000
_cell.length_c   1.000
_cell.angle_alpha   90.00
_cell.angle_beta   90.00
_cell.angle_gamma   90.00
#
_symmetry.space_group_name_H-M   'P 1'
#
loop_
_entity.id
_entity.type
_entity.pdbx_description
1 polymer ?
#
loop_
_entity_poly.entity_id
_entity_poly.type
_entity_poly.pdbx_seq_one_letter_code
_entity_poly.pdbx_strand_id
1 'polypeptide(L)'
;MSAIPPVNTFRLEKSDIYTLEQEDKNALRNNSSNSEKDVKGTERSREASDPSDEEGVSEDFPEGGLRAWGVVLGGFLTQFCTYGYINAFGVYQGLRYSSQKGTSTISWIGSVDSFLTISTGLVCGRLYDKGYWMFLLYGGSFLMSVSLFMLSFVQPNQFFGAFLCQGVGVGLGGGMIYVPSFALISHWFNKRRDLAMPLTTAGVSLGSIVTPIMVNQLLLKPSLTFATATRLHATLMTAVLLIACVLMRPRLPFSTKHAKLLESLKRFMRDWAYILTAVGLGLFGMGFFFPLFYLQLAAITHGLDEKFAFYSIGSVGSIVSVGILFGAFSGIYVGTMAPLVALLTDDPSELGMRLGIAFAISGIGEVAGA
;
A
#
# COMPACT_ATOMS: atom_id res chain seq x y z
N MET A 1 -83.75 -14.78 -36.49
CA MET A 1 -83.25 -14.96 -37.87
C MET A 1 -83.29 -13.59 -38.54
N SER A 2 -82.19 -12.84 -38.48
CA SER A 2 -82.04 -11.54 -39.15
C SER A 2 -80.54 -11.27 -39.38
N ALA A 3 -80.23 -10.75 -40.56
CA ALA A 3 -78.98 -10.85 -41.29
C ALA A 3 -77.83 -9.93 -40.80
N ILE A 4 -76.61 -10.36 -41.11
CA ILE A 4 -75.33 -9.62 -40.95
C ILE A 4 -75.16 -8.67 -42.16
N PRO A 5 -74.83 -7.38 -41.97
CA PRO A 5 -74.50 -6.45 -43.07
C PRO A 5 -73.02 -6.58 -43.52
N PRO A 6 -72.67 -6.22 -44.77
CA PRO A 6 -71.34 -6.45 -45.33
C PRO A 6 -70.29 -5.42 -44.87
N VAL A 7 -69.04 -5.88 -44.80
CA VAL A 7 -67.83 -5.11 -44.49
C VAL A 7 -67.44 -4.24 -45.70
N ASN A 8 -67.41 -2.92 -45.51
CA ASN A 8 -66.84 -1.99 -46.49
C ASN A 8 -65.31 -2.13 -46.52
N THR A 9 -64.78 -2.51 -47.68
CA THR A 9 -63.35 -2.44 -47.98
C THR A 9 -62.99 -1.00 -48.30
N PHE A 10 -62.20 -0.35 -47.43
CA PHE A 10 -61.61 0.95 -47.73
C PHE A 10 -60.59 0.78 -48.87
N ARG A 11 -60.92 1.32 -50.05
CA ARG A 11 -60.04 1.36 -51.22
C ARG A 11 -59.33 2.72 -51.19
N LEU A 12 -58.09 2.74 -50.73
CA LEU A 12 -57.25 3.96 -50.75
C LEU A 12 -57.07 4.40 -52.21
N GLU A 13 -57.35 5.67 -52.51
CA GLU A 13 -57.06 6.23 -53.84
C GLU A 13 -55.56 6.47 -53.99
N LYS A 14 -55.06 6.45 -55.24
CA LYS A 14 -53.63 6.71 -55.52
C LYS A 14 -53.15 8.05 -54.93
N SER A 15 -54.03 9.05 -54.82
CA SER A 15 -53.75 10.33 -54.18
C SER A 15 -53.41 10.19 -52.69
N ASP A 16 -54.10 9.31 -51.96
CA ASP A 16 -53.87 9.09 -50.53
C ASP A 16 -52.52 8.41 -50.27
N ILE A 17 -52.09 7.54 -51.19
CA ILE A 17 -50.78 6.88 -51.12
C ILE A 17 -49.64 7.90 -51.34
N TYR A 18 -49.80 8.85 -52.26
CA TYR A 18 -48.80 9.91 -52.47
C TYR A 18 -48.68 10.88 -51.30
N THR A 19 -49.79 11.17 -50.61
CA THR A 19 -49.80 12.05 -49.43
C THR A 19 -49.11 11.39 -48.24
N LEU A 20 -49.36 10.10 -48.00
CA LEU A 20 -48.70 9.32 -46.94
C LEU A 20 -47.19 9.15 -47.21
N GLU A 21 -46.79 8.97 -48.48
CA GLU A 21 -45.37 8.87 -48.85
C GLU A 21 -44.63 10.22 -48.73
N GLN A 22 -45.33 11.35 -48.85
CA GLN A 22 -44.78 12.69 -48.60
C GLN A 22 -44.70 13.03 -47.11
N GLU A 23 -45.67 12.59 -46.29
CA GLU A 23 -45.60 12.73 -44.83
C GLU A 23 -44.45 11.92 -44.23
N ASP A 24 -44.21 10.70 -44.71
CA ASP A 24 -43.10 9.85 -44.24
C ASP A 24 -41.73 10.39 -44.68
N LYS A 25 -41.62 10.94 -45.90
CA LYS A 25 -40.40 11.64 -46.37
C LYS A 25 -40.14 12.95 -45.61
N ASN A 26 -41.17 13.69 -45.21
CA ASN A 26 -41.03 14.90 -44.40
C ASN A 26 -40.70 14.58 -42.94
N ALA A 27 -41.22 13.48 -42.38
CA ALA A 27 -40.87 12.97 -41.05
C ALA A 27 -39.41 12.51 -40.99
N LEU A 28 -38.93 11.79 -42.00
CA LEU A 28 -37.52 11.38 -42.12
C LEU A 28 -36.58 12.59 -42.32
N ARG A 29 -37.00 13.62 -43.06
CA ARG A 29 -36.20 14.85 -43.28
C ARG A 29 -36.14 15.76 -42.05
N ASN A 30 -37.19 15.78 -41.23
CA ASN A 30 -37.19 16.48 -39.95
C ASN A 30 -36.35 15.75 -38.87
N ASN A 31 -36.30 14.41 -38.92
CA ASN A 31 -35.45 13.63 -38.01
C ASN A 31 -33.96 13.74 -38.37
N SER A 32 -33.61 13.81 -39.66
CA SER A 32 -32.22 14.04 -40.11
C SER A 32 -31.72 15.46 -39.83
N SER A 33 -32.60 16.47 -39.87
CA SER A 33 -32.22 17.86 -39.58
C SER A 33 -32.14 18.21 -38.08
N ASN A 34 -32.85 17.48 -37.21
CA ASN A 34 -32.63 17.53 -35.76
C ASN A 34 -31.39 16.74 -35.33
N SER A 35 -31.11 15.58 -35.96
CA SER A 35 -29.86 14.83 -35.77
C SER A 35 -28.62 15.66 -36.13
N GLU A 36 -28.62 16.40 -37.25
CA GLU A 36 -27.49 17.23 -37.64
C GLU A 36 -27.33 18.53 -36.81
N LYS A 37 -28.38 19.05 -36.18
CA LYS A 37 -28.30 20.24 -35.31
C LYS A 37 -27.87 19.91 -33.88
N ASP A 38 -28.25 18.75 -33.35
CA ASP A 38 -27.80 18.30 -32.03
C ASP A 38 -26.37 17.73 -32.04
N VAL A 39 -25.91 17.20 -33.18
CA VAL A 39 -24.50 16.78 -33.37
C VAL A 39 -23.57 17.97 -33.62
N LYS A 40 -23.99 19.01 -34.36
CA LYS A 40 -23.15 20.22 -34.58
C LYS A 40 -23.14 21.24 -33.41
N GLY A 41 -24.02 21.10 -32.42
CA GLY A 41 -24.05 21.95 -31.22
C GLY A 41 -23.09 21.50 -30.10
N THR A 42 -22.65 20.25 -30.13
CA THR A 42 -21.84 19.65 -29.06
C THR A 42 -20.36 19.45 -29.47
N GLU A 43 -20.04 19.55 -30.76
CA GLU A 43 -18.66 19.42 -31.27
C GLU A 43 -17.92 20.76 -31.49
N ARG A 44 -18.54 21.93 -31.27
CA ARG A 44 -17.91 23.24 -31.56
C ARG A 44 -17.36 24.02 -30.36
N SER A 45 -17.13 23.35 -29.23
CA SER A 45 -16.42 23.95 -28.07
C SER A 45 -15.10 23.25 -27.74
N ARG A 46 -14.59 22.42 -28.65
CA ARG A 46 -13.29 21.72 -28.52
C ARG A 46 -12.51 21.75 -29.83
N GLU A 47 -12.15 22.94 -30.29
CA GLU A 47 -11.05 23.16 -31.23
C GLU A 47 -10.90 24.66 -31.50
N ALA A 48 -10.12 25.32 -30.65
CA ALA A 48 -9.39 26.56 -30.93
C ALA A 48 -8.39 26.78 -29.79
N SER A 49 -7.40 25.89 -29.68
CA SER A 49 -6.11 26.20 -29.09
C SER A 49 -5.06 26.04 -30.19
N ASP A 50 -4.25 27.09 -30.33
CA ASP A 50 -3.11 27.27 -31.23
C ASP A 50 -2.30 25.99 -31.49
N PRO A 51 -1.84 25.69 -32.72
CA PRO A 51 -0.93 24.58 -32.99
C PRO A 51 0.52 24.97 -32.70
N SER A 52 0.78 25.44 -31.47
CA SER A 52 2.13 25.53 -30.90
C SER A 52 2.04 25.18 -29.43
N ASP A 53 2.67 24.05 -29.05
CA ASP A 53 2.89 23.54 -27.69
C ASP A 53 1.99 22.39 -27.19
N GLU A 54 1.59 21.46 -28.06
CA GLU A 54 1.22 20.09 -27.64
C GLU A 54 2.22 19.05 -28.15
N GLU A 55 3.46 19.12 -27.68
CA GLU A 55 4.21 17.89 -27.42
C GLU A 55 3.62 17.26 -26.15
N GLY A 56 2.56 16.48 -26.31
CA GLY A 56 2.20 15.47 -25.34
C GLY A 56 3.34 14.47 -25.26
N VAL A 57 4.30 14.71 -24.36
CA VAL A 57 5.31 13.73 -23.99
C VAL A 57 4.52 12.53 -23.46
N SER A 58 4.32 11.51 -24.29
CA SER A 58 3.98 10.19 -23.79
C SER A 58 5.14 9.81 -22.88
N GLU A 59 4.96 9.93 -21.56
CA GLU A 59 5.94 9.42 -20.60
C GLU A 59 6.11 7.92 -20.89
N ASP A 60 7.15 7.56 -21.64
CA ASP A 60 7.44 6.18 -21.98
C ASP A 60 7.93 5.46 -20.70
N PHE A 61 6.99 4.80 -20.03
CA PHE A 61 7.29 3.90 -18.93
C PHE A 61 7.98 2.64 -19.47
N PRO A 62 9.06 2.16 -18.84
CA PRO A 62 9.75 0.94 -19.25
C PRO A 62 8.85 -0.30 -19.29
N GLU A 63 7.83 -0.35 -18.41
CA GLU A 63 6.85 -1.45 -18.27
C GLU A 63 7.49 -2.85 -18.13
N GLY A 64 8.80 -2.94 -17.85
CA GLY A 64 9.53 -4.20 -17.80
C GLY A 64 11.04 -4.07 -18.05
N GLY A 65 11.65 -5.20 -18.41
CA GLY A 65 13.10 -5.38 -18.54
C GLY A 65 13.79 -5.77 -17.23
N LEU A 66 14.99 -6.35 -17.33
CA LEU A 66 15.75 -6.87 -16.18
C LEU A 66 15.96 -5.79 -15.09
N ARG A 67 16.13 -4.53 -15.50
CA ARG A 67 16.35 -3.43 -14.57
C ARG A 67 15.06 -3.04 -13.83
N ALA A 68 13.92 -2.94 -14.51
CA ALA A 68 12.65 -2.60 -13.86
C ALA A 68 12.21 -3.70 -12.89
N TRP A 69 12.33 -4.97 -13.29
CA TRP A 69 12.05 -6.10 -12.40
C TRP A 69 13.09 -6.24 -11.29
N GLY A 70 14.34 -5.84 -11.53
CA GLY A 70 15.35 -5.68 -10.48
C GLY A 70 14.93 -4.67 -9.42
N VAL A 71 14.36 -3.52 -9.82
CA VAL A 71 13.81 -2.53 -8.88
C VAL A 71 12.63 -3.09 -8.09
N VAL A 72 11.72 -3.86 -8.71
CA VAL A 72 10.63 -4.56 -8.01
C VAL A 72 11.20 -5.55 -6.99
N LEU A 73 12.21 -6.33 -7.35
CA LEU A 73 12.90 -7.24 -6.41
C LEU A 73 13.57 -6.46 -5.26
N GLY A 74 14.21 -5.33 -5.54
CA GLY A 74 14.76 -4.47 -4.50
C GLY A 74 13.70 -3.89 -3.56
N GLY A 75 12.55 -3.49 -4.11
CA GLY A 75 11.37 -3.10 -3.34
C GLY A 75 10.86 -4.25 -2.47
N PHE A 76 10.72 -5.46 -3.03
CA PHE A 76 10.34 -6.67 -2.29
C PHE A 76 11.25 -6.92 -1.09
N LEU A 77 12.57 -6.85 -1.29
CA LEU A 77 13.55 -7.04 -0.22
C LEU A 77 13.47 -5.93 0.85
N THR A 78 13.16 -4.70 0.44
CA THR A 78 12.90 -3.59 1.38
C THR A 78 11.64 -3.84 2.20
N GLN A 79 10.57 -4.31 1.57
CA GLN A 79 9.31 -4.63 2.24
C GLN A 79 9.46 -5.82 3.21
N PHE A 80 10.25 -6.81 2.82
CA PHE A 80 10.66 -7.92 3.68
C PHE A 80 11.36 -7.43 4.96
N CYS A 81 12.28 -6.47 4.84
CA CYS A 81 12.99 -5.94 6.00
C CYS A 81 12.17 -4.95 6.83
N THR A 82 11.23 -4.21 6.26
CA THR A 82 10.44 -3.21 7.00
C THR A 82 9.21 -3.83 7.65
N TYR A 83 8.07 -3.92 6.94
CA TYR A 83 6.85 -4.49 7.49
C TYR A 83 6.96 -5.99 7.83
N GLY A 84 7.79 -6.74 7.10
CA GLY A 84 8.08 -8.13 7.45
C GLY A 84 8.80 -8.28 8.80
N TYR A 85 9.61 -7.30 9.20
CA TYR A 85 10.24 -7.25 10.53
C TYR A 85 9.25 -6.85 11.62
N ILE A 86 8.47 -5.79 11.39
CA ILE A 86 7.47 -5.28 12.35
C ILE A 86 6.60 -6.43 12.85
N ASN A 87 6.08 -7.24 11.93
CA ASN A 87 5.21 -8.37 12.23
C ASN A 87 5.86 -9.48 13.08
N ALA A 88 7.18 -9.45 13.26
CA ALA A 88 7.93 -10.39 14.08
C ALA A 88 8.29 -9.86 15.48
N PHE A 89 7.85 -8.63 15.84
CA PHE A 89 8.24 -7.99 17.10
C PHE A 89 7.93 -8.85 18.33
N GLY A 90 6.81 -9.58 18.32
CA GLY A 90 6.32 -10.37 19.46
C GLY A 90 7.24 -11.51 19.89
N VAL A 91 8.07 -12.04 18.97
CA VAL A 91 9.01 -13.14 19.29
C VAL A 91 10.11 -12.68 20.25
N TYR A 92 10.51 -11.41 20.17
CA TYR A 92 11.47 -10.81 21.08
C TYR A 92 10.89 -10.61 22.50
N GLN A 93 9.56 -10.49 22.61
CA GLN A 93 8.87 -10.09 23.83
C GLN A 93 8.64 -11.25 24.80
N GLY A 94 8.24 -12.43 24.28
CA GLY A 94 7.84 -13.58 25.09
C GLY A 94 8.94 -14.14 25.99
N LEU A 95 10.22 -13.92 25.66
CA LEU A 95 11.34 -14.55 26.36
C LEU A 95 12.07 -13.64 27.37
N ARG A 96 11.91 -12.30 27.31
CA ARG A 96 12.74 -11.37 28.11
C ARG A 96 11.99 -10.43 29.05
N TYR A 97 10.75 -10.05 28.74
CA TYR A 97 10.05 -8.99 29.48
C TYR A 97 8.76 -9.46 30.18
N SER A 98 8.27 -10.65 29.84
CA SER A 98 6.99 -11.20 30.32
C SER A 98 6.92 -11.42 31.83
N SER A 99 8.06 -11.48 32.54
CA SER A 99 8.11 -11.81 33.97
C SER A 99 8.10 -10.58 34.90
N GLN A 100 8.27 -9.36 34.39
CA GLN A 100 8.44 -8.16 35.23
C GLN A 100 7.64 -6.92 34.80
N LYS A 101 7.21 -6.83 33.53
CA LYS A 101 6.40 -5.70 33.03
C LYS A 101 5.07 -6.19 32.47
N GLY A 102 4.01 -5.41 32.65
CA GLY A 102 2.70 -5.72 32.09
C GLY A 102 2.73 -5.78 30.56
N THR A 103 1.96 -6.69 29.98
CA THR A 103 1.85 -6.93 28.53
C THR A 103 1.63 -5.64 27.73
N SER A 104 0.84 -4.70 28.28
CA SER A 104 0.57 -3.38 27.67
C SER A 104 1.78 -2.46 27.59
N THR A 105 2.76 -2.57 28.50
CA THR A 105 3.98 -1.76 28.43
C THR A 105 4.88 -2.23 27.32
N ILE A 106 4.85 -3.52 27.03
CA ILE A 106 5.73 -4.17 26.06
C ILE A 106 5.19 -3.99 24.63
N SER A 107 3.86 -3.98 24.43
CA SER A 107 3.23 -3.71 23.12
C SER A 107 3.64 -2.37 22.51
N TRP A 108 3.88 -1.33 23.34
CA TRP A 108 4.36 -0.02 22.90
C TRP A 108 5.60 -0.06 21.99
N ILE A 109 6.49 -1.05 22.12
CA ILE A 109 7.66 -1.17 21.25
C ILE A 109 7.22 -1.42 19.81
N GLY A 110 6.34 -2.39 19.59
CA GLY A 110 5.82 -2.74 18.27
C GLY A 110 4.92 -1.63 17.71
N SER A 111 4.04 -1.06 18.53
CA SER A 111 3.13 0.01 18.10
C SER A 111 3.89 1.25 17.63
N VAL A 112 4.96 1.63 18.34
CA VAL A 112 5.80 2.78 17.95
C VAL A 112 6.62 2.48 16.71
N ASP A 113 7.14 1.26 16.56
CA ASP A 113 7.84 0.80 15.34
C ASP A 113 6.95 0.92 14.09
N SER A 114 5.75 0.34 14.14
CA SER A 114 4.76 0.44 13.06
C SER A 114 4.37 1.89 12.77
N PHE A 115 4.05 2.65 13.82
CA PHE A 115 3.65 4.04 13.71
C PHE A 115 4.72 4.89 13.02
N LEU A 116 5.98 4.79 13.46
CA LEU A 116 7.07 5.57 12.89
C LEU A 116 7.38 5.11 11.48
N THR A 117 7.31 3.81 11.19
CA THR A 117 7.51 3.29 9.82
C THR A 117 6.51 3.89 8.84
N ILE A 118 5.25 3.98 9.22
CA ILE A 118 4.21 4.56 8.37
C ILE A 118 4.27 6.10 8.35
N SER A 119 4.32 6.72 9.52
CA SER A 119 4.12 8.18 9.67
C SER A 119 5.32 9.00 9.21
N THR A 120 6.52 8.45 9.30
CA THR A 120 7.73 9.07 8.73
C THR A 120 7.62 9.23 7.22
N GLY A 121 6.75 8.43 6.57
CA GLY A 121 6.35 8.57 5.18
C GLY A 121 5.91 9.98 4.78
N LEU A 122 5.27 10.74 5.69
CA LEU A 122 4.86 12.13 5.44
C LEU A 122 6.05 13.03 5.07
N VAL A 123 7.17 12.86 5.77
CA VAL A 123 8.39 13.64 5.55
C VAL A 123 9.22 13.01 4.43
N CYS A 124 9.39 11.69 4.47
CA CYS A 124 10.25 10.97 3.54
C CYS A 124 9.68 10.90 2.12
N GLY A 125 8.36 10.83 1.94
CA GLY A 125 7.72 10.93 0.63
C GLY A 125 8.01 12.26 -0.05
N ARG A 126 7.98 13.35 0.72
CA ARG A 126 8.31 14.69 0.20
C ARG A 126 9.80 14.88 -0.06
N LEU A 127 10.66 14.29 0.77
CA LEU A 127 12.10 14.26 0.52
C LEU A 127 12.43 13.43 -0.73
N TYR A 128 11.68 12.35 -0.97
CA TYR A 128 11.78 11.56 -2.18
C TYR A 128 11.43 12.38 -3.42
N ASP A 129 10.31 13.12 -3.41
CA ASP A 129 9.89 13.98 -4.53
C ASP A 129 10.92 15.10 -4.82
N LYS A 130 11.68 15.53 -3.80
CA LYS A 130 12.81 16.48 -3.93
C LYS A 130 14.11 15.86 -4.46
N GLY A 131 14.15 14.56 -4.68
CA GLY A 131 15.32 13.84 -5.17
C GLY A 131 16.30 13.36 -4.11
N TYR A 132 15.96 13.44 -2.82
CA TYR A 132 16.80 12.89 -1.74
C TYR A 132 16.68 11.35 -1.58
N TRP A 133 16.19 10.66 -2.62
CA TRP A 133 15.99 9.20 -2.65
C TRP A 133 17.20 8.40 -2.12
N MET A 134 18.44 8.73 -2.55
CA MET A 134 19.62 7.96 -2.14
C MET A 134 19.90 8.11 -0.64
N PHE A 135 19.69 9.31 -0.09
CA PHE A 135 19.83 9.56 1.35
C PHE A 135 18.78 8.80 2.15
N LEU A 136 17.56 8.70 1.63
CA LEU A 136 16.47 7.96 2.24
C LEU A 136 16.77 6.45 2.26
N LEU A 137 17.16 5.88 1.12
CA LEU A 137 17.48 4.46 1.01
C LEU A 137 18.70 4.07 1.86
N TYR A 138 19.84 4.75 1.68
CA TYR A 138 21.07 4.40 2.38
C TYR A 138 21.01 4.80 3.86
N GLY A 139 20.47 5.97 4.17
CA GLY A 139 20.30 6.44 5.54
C GLY A 139 19.34 5.57 6.34
N GLY A 140 18.19 5.21 5.76
CA GLY A 140 17.24 4.30 6.38
C GLY A 140 17.81 2.91 6.59
N SER A 141 18.50 2.36 5.58
CA SER A 141 19.10 1.02 5.67
C SER A 141 20.19 0.95 6.73
N PHE A 142 21.01 2.00 6.80
CA PHE A 142 22.06 2.14 7.80
C PHE A 142 21.46 2.27 9.20
N LEU A 143 20.49 3.18 9.40
CA LEU A 143 19.86 3.40 10.69
C LEU A 143 19.18 2.13 11.20
N MET A 144 18.45 1.42 10.33
CA MET A 144 17.80 0.16 10.68
C MET A 144 18.82 -0.91 11.06
N SER A 145 19.89 -1.07 10.27
CA SER A 145 20.96 -2.03 10.54
C SER A 145 21.64 -1.75 11.88
N VAL A 146 22.06 -0.49 12.12
CA VAL A 146 22.69 -0.09 13.38
C VAL A 146 21.75 -0.34 14.55
N SER A 147 20.47 0.00 14.43
CA SER A 147 19.48 -0.20 15.49
C SER A 147 19.30 -1.67 15.86
N LEU A 148 19.25 -2.57 14.87
CA LEU A 148 19.17 -4.01 15.11
C LEU A 148 20.45 -4.58 15.74
N PHE A 149 21.64 -4.10 15.35
CA PHE A 149 22.88 -4.48 16.01
C PHE A 149 22.96 -3.94 17.44
N MET A 150 22.51 -2.71 17.68
CA MET A 150 22.47 -2.09 19.01
C MET A 150 21.52 -2.85 19.95
N LEU A 151 20.41 -3.38 19.43
CA LEU A 151 19.51 -4.25 20.18
C LEU A 151 20.22 -5.48 20.78
N SER A 152 21.29 -5.98 20.14
CA SER A 152 22.06 -7.12 20.65
C SER A 152 22.83 -6.83 21.94
N PHE A 153 23.08 -5.56 22.26
CA PHE A 153 23.77 -5.14 23.48
C PHE A 153 22.80 -4.86 24.65
N VAL A 154 21.49 -4.86 24.39
CA VAL A 154 20.48 -4.54 25.40
C VAL A 154 20.39 -5.66 26.43
N GLN A 155 20.56 -5.30 27.71
CA GLN A 155 20.50 -6.23 28.82
C GLN A 155 19.07 -6.71 29.10
N PRO A 156 18.88 -7.88 29.75
CA PRO A 156 17.55 -8.27 30.24
C PRO A 156 16.95 -7.16 31.11
N ASN A 157 15.64 -6.95 31.03
CA ASN A 157 14.89 -5.92 31.79
C ASN A 157 15.19 -4.45 31.42
N GLN A 158 16.10 -4.16 30.49
CA GLN A 158 16.35 -2.80 30.02
C GLN A 158 15.35 -2.39 28.91
N PHE A 159 14.09 -2.20 29.29
CA PHE A 159 13.01 -1.85 28.37
C PHE A 159 13.31 -0.63 27.49
N PHE A 160 13.84 0.45 28.10
CA PHE A 160 14.08 1.69 27.36
C PHE A 160 15.13 1.53 26.26
N GLY A 161 16.15 0.69 26.47
CA GLY A 161 17.14 0.37 25.44
C GLY A 161 16.53 -0.37 24.26
N ALA A 162 15.66 -1.36 24.53
CA ALA A 162 14.91 -2.05 23.48
C ALA A 162 13.92 -1.13 22.76
N PHE A 163 13.20 -0.27 23.50
CA PHE A 163 12.28 0.71 22.94
C PHE A 163 12.98 1.69 21.99
N LEU A 164 14.15 2.21 22.38
CA LEU A 164 14.92 3.11 21.51
C LEU A 164 15.48 2.41 20.27
N CYS A 165 16.01 1.19 20.40
CA CYS A 165 16.59 0.48 19.26
C CYS A 165 15.50 -0.02 18.31
N GLN A 166 14.51 -0.74 18.82
CA GLN A 166 13.47 -1.39 18.02
C GLN A 166 12.30 -0.46 17.71
N GLY A 167 11.71 0.18 18.71
CA GLY A 167 10.57 1.07 18.49
C GLY A 167 10.95 2.30 17.66
N VAL A 168 11.97 3.03 18.11
CA VAL A 168 12.34 4.31 17.48
C VAL A 168 13.33 4.12 16.33
N GLY A 169 14.45 3.44 16.57
CA GLY A 169 15.54 3.31 15.61
C GLY A 169 15.15 2.53 14.35
N VAL A 170 14.58 1.33 14.53
CA VAL A 170 14.06 0.55 13.40
C VAL A 170 12.85 1.23 12.77
N GLY A 171 11.91 1.77 13.55
CA GLY A 171 10.74 2.47 13.00
C GLY A 171 11.08 3.66 12.12
N LEU A 172 12.01 4.52 12.55
CA LEU A 172 12.50 5.63 11.71
C LEU A 172 13.27 5.11 10.49
N GLY A 173 14.16 4.14 10.68
CA GLY A 173 14.94 3.54 9.59
C GLY A 173 14.05 2.90 8.53
N GLY A 174 13.03 2.17 8.95
CA GLY A 174 12.04 1.55 8.08
C GLY A 174 11.18 2.59 7.36
N GLY A 175 10.71 3.62 8.06
CA GLY A 175 9.89 4.67 7.47
C GLY A 175 10.63 5.54 6.45
N MET A 176 11.95 5.68 6.58
CA MET A 176 12.79 6.33 5.56
C MET A 176 12.80 5.59 4.22
N ILE A 177 12.58 4.27 4.20
CA ILE A 177 12.67 3.47 2.97
C ILE A 177 11.29 2.99 2.49
N TYR A 178 10.35 2.78 3.42
CA TYR A 178 9.05 2.17 3.14
C TYR A 178 8.25 2.91 2.06
N VAL A 179 7.89 4.18 2.30
CA VAL A 179 7.13 4.98 1.32
C VAL A 179 7.93 5.24 0.03
N PRO A 180 9.21 5.64 0.10
CA PRO A 180 10.02 5.85 -1.10
C PRO A 180 10.16 4.62 -1.99
N SER A 181 10.10 3.41 -1.44
CA SER A 181 10.16 2.18 -2.24
C SER A 181 8.98 2.06 -3.21
N PHE A 182 7.76 2.35 -2.73
CA PHE A 182 6.55 2.36 -3.56
C PHE A 182 6.56 3.48 -4.59
N ALA A 183 6.97 4.67 -4.16
CA ALA A 183 7.11 5.81 -5.06
C ALA A 183 8.08 5.47 -6.20
N LEU A 184 9.23 4.87 -5.90
CA LEU A 184 10.20 4.47 -6.91
C LEU A 184 9.62 3.51 -7.96
N ILE A 185 8.96 2.43 -7.53
CA ILE A 185 8.41 1.40 -8.43
C ILE A 185 7.42 2.00 -9.42
N SER A 186 6.64 2.98 -8.97
CA SER A 186 5.67 3.61 -9.85
C SER A 186 6.25 4.40 -11.02
N HIS A 187 7.48 4.90 -10.91
CA HIS A 187 8.13 5.57 -12.03
C HIS A 187 8.62 4.57 -13.09
N TRP A 188 8.65 3.27 -12.76
CA TRP A 188 9.04 2.21 -13.68
C TRP A 188 7.85 1.55 -14.37
N PHE A 189 6.66 1.59 -13.75
CA PHE A 189 5.45 0.93 -14.23
C PHE A 189 4.23 1.83 -14.07
N ASN A 190 3.51 2.06 -15.17
CA ASN A 190 2.22 2.73 -15.18
C ASN A 190 1.09 1.72 -15.46
N LYS A 191 1.14 1.04 -16.62
CA LYS A 191 0.14 0.04 -17.02
C LYS A 191 0.20 -1.24 -16.19
N ARG A 192 1.40 -1.70 -15.81
CA ARG A 192 1.61 -2.91 -14.98
C ARG A 192 1.85 -2.61 -13.49
N ARG A 193 1.45 -1.42 -13.04
CA ARG A 193 1.66 -0.96 -11.67
C ARG A 193 0.89 -1.81 -10.66
N ASP A 194 -0.30 -2.24 -11.05
CA ASP A 194 -1.18 -3.20 -10.38
C ASP A 194 -0.56 -4.60 -10.21
N LEU A 195 0.42 -4.98 -11.03
CA LEU A 195 1.23 -6.19 -10.85
C LEU A 195 2.51 -5.92 -10.04
N ALA A 196 3.23 -4.85 -10.38
CA ALA A 196 4.54 -4.55 -9.80
C ALA A 196 4.46 -4.17 -8.31
N MET A 197 3.43 -3.44 -7.89
CA MET A 197 3.26 -3.02 -6.49
C MET A 197 2.88 -4.20 -5.58
N PRO A 198 1.89 -5.07 -5.88
CA PRO A 198 1.63 -6.25 -5.06
C PRO A 198 2.78 -7.25 -5.02
N LEU A 199 3.52 -7.42 -6.13
CA LEU A 199 4.75 -8.22 -6.11
C LEU A 199 5.78 -7.65 -5.15
N THR A 200 5.86 -6.33 -5.02
CA THR A 200 6.72 -5.70 -4.01
C THR A 200 6.23 -5.97 -2.60
N THR A 201 4.92 -5.88 -2.34
CA THR A 201 4.38 -6.09 -0.98
C THR A 201 4.38 -7.54 -0.54
N ALA A 202 4.43 -8.50 -1.46
CA ALA A 202 4.64 -9.91 -1.13
C ALA A 202 5.91 -10.15 -0.27
N GLY A 203 6.87 -9.22 -0.30
CA GLY A 203 8.04 -9.21 0.58
C GLY A 203 7.67 -9.17 2.05
N VAL A 204 6.63 -8.40 2.42
CA VAL A 204 6.10 -8.34 3.78
C VAL A 204 5.70 -9.74 4.25
N SER A 205 4.92 -10.46 3.45
CA SER A 205 4.43 -11.80 3.80
C SER A 205 5.58 -12.76 4.05
N LEU A 206 6.58 -12.78 3.17
CA LEU A 206 7.75 -13.64 3.34
C LEU A 206 8.58 -13.25 4.57
N GLY A 207 8.76 -11.95 4.82
CA GLY A 207 9.48 -11.44 5.99
C GLY A 207 8.79 -11.80 7.30
N SER A 208 7.46 -11.65 7.35
CA SER A 208 6.62 -12.02 8.50
C SER A 208 6.64 -13.51 8.80
N ILE A 209 6.96 -14.37 7.83
CA ILE A 209 7.11 -15.82 8.04
C ILE A 209 8.54 -16.14 8.48
N VAL A 210 9.54 -15.69 7.70
CA VAL A 210 10.95 -16.06 7.90
C VAL A 210 11.49 -15.51 9.23
N THR A 211 11.20 -14.25 9.53
CA THR A 211 11.78 -13.53 10.68
C THR A 211 11.41 -14.17 12.02
N PRO A 212 10.13 -14.38 12.37
CA PRO A 212 9.79 -14.96 13.66
C PRO A 212 10.24 -16.41 13.79
N ILE A 213 10.17 -17.22 12.71
CA ILE A 213 10.65 -18.61 12.72
C ILE A 213 12.15 -18.64 13.00
N MET A 214 12.93 -17.85 12.27
CA MET A 214 14.38 -17.81 12.44
C MET A 214 14.76 -17.39 13.86
N VAL A 215 14.20 -16.28 14.35
CA VAL A 215 14.53 -15.76 15.69
C VAL A 215 14.13 -16.77 16.76
N ASN A 216 12.94 -17.38 16.67
CA ASN A 216 12.49 -18.39 17.63
C ASN A 216 13.44 -19.60 17.65
N GLN A 217 13.77 -20.16 16.47
CA GLN A 217 14.70 -21.29 16.36
C GLN A 217 16.11 -20.96 16.88
N LEU A 218 16.59 -19.72 16.69
CA LEU A 218 17.87 -19.27 17.23
C LEU A 218 17.85 -19.12 18.75
N LEU A 219 16.73 -18.64 19.31
CA LEU A 219 16.57 -18.46 20.76
C LEU A 219 16.32 -19.77 21.52
N LEU A 220 15.72 -20.78 20.87
CA LEU A 220 15.51 -22.10 21.47
C LEU A 220 16.79 -22.95 21.55
N LYS A 221 17.84 -22.62 20.79
CA LYS A 221 19.10 -23.35 20.81
C LYS A 221 19.87 -23.07 22.12
N PRO A 222 20.14 -24.07 22.98
CA PRO A 222 20.81 -23.85 24.28
C PRO A 222 22.22 -23.26 24.17
N SER A 223 22.88 -23.45 23.02
CA SER A 223 24.24 -22.97 22.77
C SER A 223 24.32 -21.50 22.35
N LEU A 224 23.19 -20.86 22.01
CA LEU A 224 23.17 -19.50 21.49
C LEU A 224 22.61 -18.53 22.54
N THR A 225 23.30 -17.40 22.71
CA THR A 225 22.78 -16.30 23.51
C THR A 225 21.85 -15.42 22.68
N PHE A 226 20.95 -14.69 23.36
CA PHE A 226 20.12 -13.67 22.74
C PHE A 226 20.93 -12.67 21.89
N ALA A 227 22.08 -12.23 22.38
CA ALA A 227 22.94 -11.30 21.65
C ALA A 227 23.39 -11.90 20.32
N THR A 228 23.79 -13.18 20.31
CA THR A 228 24.18 -13.88 19.09
C THR A 228 22.99 -14.07 18.14
N ALA A 229 21.83 -14.48 18.65
CA ALA A 229 20.61 -14.63 17.84
C ALA A 229 20.19 -13.32 17.15
N THR A 230 20.18 -12.22 17.91
CA THR A 230 19.85 -10.88 17.40
C THR A 230 20.88 -10.40 16.38
N ARG A 231 22.18 -10.67 16.56
CA ARG A 231 23.23 -10.32 15.58
C ARG A 231 23.09 -11.11 14.29
N LEU A 232 22.78 -12.40 14.35
CA LEU A 232 22.54 -13.22 13.16
C LEU A 232 21.35 -12.68 12.37
N HIS A 233 20.26 -12.33 13.07
CA HIS A 233 19.11 -11.69 12.44
C HIS A 233 19.45 -10.32 11.84
N ALA A 234 20.13 -9.45 12.60
CA ALA A 234 20.58 -8.14 12.09
C ALA A 234 21.45 -8.31 10.83
N THR A 235 22.35 -9.30 10.81
CA THR A 235 23.20 -9.61 9.66
C THR A 235 22.38 -10.01 8.44
N LEU A 236 21.35 -10.85 8.61
CA LEU A 236 20.42 -11.20 7.52
C LEU A 236 19.72 -9.95 6.97
N MET A 237 19.13 -9.13 7.86
CA MET A 237 18.42 -7.92 7.45
C MET A 237 19.33 -6.94 6.72
N THR A 238 20.54 -6.70 7.23
CA THR A 238 21.52 -5.85 6.57
C THR A 238 21.95 -6.41 5.22
N ALA A 239 22.19 -7.72 5.10
CA ALA A 239 22.55 -8.32 3.82
C ALA A 239 21.44 -8.16 2.77
N VAL A 240 20.18 -8.38 3.17
CA VAL A 240 19.01 -8.20 2.31
C VAL A 240 18.84 -6.73 1.90
N LEU A 241 18.99 -5.79 2.83
CA LEU A 241 18.95 -4.35 2.55
C LEU A 241 20.09 -3.89 1.63
N LEU A 242 21.29 -4.46 1.77
CA LEU A 242 22.42 -4.16 0.87
C LEU A 242 22.11 -4.60 -0.57
N ILE A 243 21.49 -5.77 -0.75
CA ILE A 243 21.05 -6.21 -2.08
C ILE A 243 19.97 -5.26 -2.63
N ALA A 244 18.99 -4.88 -1.80
CA ALA A 244 17.97 -3.90 -2.18
C ALA A 244 18.60 -2.56 -2.62
N CYS A 245 19.61 -2.08 -1.88
CA CYS A 245 20.34 -0.85 -2.16
C CYS A 245 21.06 -0.85 -3.53
N VAL A 246 21.49 -2.02 -3.99
CA VAL A 246 22.15 -2.17 -5.31
C VAL A 246 21.12 -2.22 -6.44
N LEU A 247 20.00 -2.89 -6.21
CA LEU A 247 18.95 -3.12 -7.19
C LEU A 247 18.07 -1.88 -7.44
N MET A 248 17.71 -1.14 -6.39
CA MET A 248 16.80 -0.01 -6.50
C MET A 248 17.52 1.22 -7.07
N ARG A 249 17.04 1.71 -8.22
CA ARG A 249 17.61 2.90 -8.87
C ARG A 249 16.52 3.80 -9.46
N PRO A 250 16.66 5.13 -9.33
CA PRO A 250 15.78 6.09 -9.99
C PRO A 250 16.06 6.10 -11.50
N ARG A 251 15.00 6.38 -12.27
CA ARG A 251 15.06 6.54 -13.74
C ARG A 251 14.96 8.01 -14.14
N LEU A 252 13.97 8.71 -13.59
CA LEU A 252 13.61 10.06 -14.00
C LEU A 252 14.39 11.11 -13.18
N PRO A 253 14.78 12.24 -13.79
CA PRO A 253 15.23 13.40 -13.05
C PRO A 253 14.08 13.92 -12.19
N PHE A 254 14.36 14.22 -10.92
CA PHE A 254 13.36 14.76 -10.01
C PHE A 254 12.96 16.19 -10.43
N SER A 255 11.68 16.52 -10.32
CA SER A 255 11.16 17.85 -10.67
C SER A 255 11.85 18.93 -9.84
N THR A 256 12.16 20.07 -10.45
CA THR A 256 12.74 21.24 -9.75
C THR A 256 11.68 22.15 -9.13
N LYS A 257 10.40 21.92 -9.45
CA LYS A 257 9.27 22.69 -8.92
C LYS A 257 8.64 21.93 -7.77
N HIS A 258 8.63 22.54 -6.59
CA HIS A 258 8.06 21.94 -5.38
C HIS A 258 7.01 22.86 -4.76
N ALA A 259 5.74 22.43 -4.77
CA ALA A 259 4.67 23.12 -4.04
C ALA A 259 4.92 23.08 -2.53
N LYS A 260 4.54 24.12 -1.77
CA LYS A 260 4.72 24.18 -0.31
C LYS A 260 3.86 23.10 0.38
N LEU A 261 4.36 22.47 1.44
CA LEU A 261 3.68 21.35 2.12
C LEU A 261 2.24 21.71 2.52
N LEU A 262 2.05 22.90 3.10
CA LEU A 262 0.74 23.36 3.53
C LEU A 262 -0.23 23.59 2.35
N GLU A 263 0.30 23.98 1.20
CA GLU A 263 -0.48 24.23 -0.01
C GLU A 263 -0.90 22.91 -0.68
N SER A 264 0.03 21.96 -0.77
CA SER A 264 -0.26 20.59 -1.20
C SER A 264 -1.25 19.89 -0.28
N LEU A 265 -1.10 20.03 1.05
CA LEU A 265 -2.07 19.50 2.02
C LEU A 265 -3.46 20.10 1.80
N LYS A 266 -3.58 21.43 1.63
CA LYS A 266 -4.87 22.07 1.32
C LYS A 266 -5.47 21.57 0.02
N ARG A 267 -4.65 21.37 -1.02
CA ARG A 267 -5.08 20.83 -2.32
C ARG A 267 -5.61 19.40 -2.18
N PHE A 268 -4.88 18.53 -1.49
CA PHE A 268 -5.26 17.12 -1.30
C PHE A 268 -6.47 16.97 -0.38
N MET A 269 -6.62 17.84 0.62
CA MET A 269 -7.81 17.90 1.47
C MET A 269 -9.08 18.33 0.71
N ARG A 270 -8.96 18.78 -0.55
CA ARG A 270 -10.09 19.09 -1.42
C ARG A 270 -10.47 17.91 -2.33
N ASP A 271 -9.60 16.92 -2.44
CA ASP A 271 -9.81 15.70 -3.21
C ASP A 271 -10.53 14.67 -2.32
N TRP A 272 -11.87 14.63 -2.45
CA TRP A 272 -12.71 13.81 -1.60
C TRP A 272 -12.49 12.30 -1.83
N ALA A 273 -12.17 11.90 -3.07
CA ALA A 273 -11.87 10.50 -3.39
C ALA A 273 -10.58 10.07 -2.66
N TYR A 274 -9.55 10.92 -2.67
CA TYR A 274 -8.33 10.69 -1.91
C TYR A 274 -8.55 10.62 -0.40
N ILE A 275 -9.31 11.56 0.19
CA ILE A 275 -9.60 11.55 1.62
C ILE A 275 -10.38 10.32 2.03
N LEU A 276 -11.46 9.99 1.32
CA LEU A 276 -12.27 8.80 1.62
C LEU A 276 -11.43 7.52 1.52
N THR A 277 -10.54 7.45 0.53
CA THR A 277 -9.61 6.32 0.39
C THR A 277 -8.66 6.23 1.57
N ALA A 278 -8.01 7.33 1.96
CA ALA A 278 -7.07 7.35 3.08
C ALA A 278 -7.76 7.04 4.43
N VAL A 279 -8.93 7.62 4.69
CA VAL A 279 -9.70 7.36 5.91
C VAL A 279 -10.27 5.95 5.92
N GLY A 280 -10.83 5.48 4.81
CA GLY A 280 -11.38 4.12 4.69
C GLY A 280 -10.31 3.05 4.89
N LEU A 281 -9.12 3.28 4.34
CA LEU A 281 -7.94 2.43 4.56
C LEU A 281 -7.46 2.43 6.01
N GLY A 282 -7.49 3.57 6.70
CA GLY A 282 -7.18 3.66 8.13
C GLY A 282 -8.21 2.94 9.01
N LEU A 283 -9.51 3.12 8.73
CA LEU A 283 -10.60 2.43 9.44
C LEU A 283 -10.56 0.91 9.20
N PHE A 284 -10.26 0.49 7.97
CA PHE A 284 -10.03 -0.91 7.66
C PHE A 284 -8.84 -1.45 8.48
N GLY A 285 -7.74 -0.71 8.56
CA GLY A 285 -6.57 -1.07 9.39
C GLY A 285 -6.95 -1.30 10.86
N MET A 286 -7.74 -0.40 11.46
CA MET A 286 -8.23 -0.56 12.84
C MET A 286 -9.00 -1.88 13.05
N GLY A 287 -9.91 -2.23 12.12
CA GLY A 287 -10.69 -3.46 12.21
C GLY A 287 -9.93 -4.72 11.82
N PHE A 288 -8.95 -4.60 10.93
CA PHE A 288 -8.20 -5.72 10.36
C PHE A 288 -7.27 -6.38 11.38
N PHE A 289 -6.56 -5.57 12.19
CA PHE A 289 -5.64 -6.10 13.20
C PHE A 289 -6.35 -6.60 14.47
N PHE A 290 -7.59 -6.17 14.74
CA PHE A 290 -8.31 -6.52 15.97
C PHE A 290 -8.54 -8.04 16.14
N PRO A 291 -9.11 -8.78 15.18
CA PRO A 291 -9.24 -10.24 15.30
C PRO A 291 -7.88 -10.91 15.50
N LEU A 292 -6.83 -10.42 14.85
CA LEU A 292 -5.51 -11.05 14.91
C LEU A 292 -4.86 -10.95 16.31
N PHE A 293 -5.01 -9.81 16.99
CA PHE A 293 -4.48 -9.63 18.35
C PHE A 293 -5.39 -10.22 19.43
N TYR A 294 -6.72 -10.15 19.26
CA TYR A 294 -7.68 -10.52 20.30
C TYR A 294 -8.28 -11.92 20.14
N LEU A 295 -8.10 -12.62 19.01
CA LEU A 295 -8.60 -13.99 18.83
C LEU A 295 -8.04 -14.95 19.88
N GLN A 296 -6.76 -14.79 20.26
CA GLN A 296 -6.14 -15.62 21.30
C GLN A 296 -6.73 -15.33 22.68
N LEU A 297 -6.92 -14.05 23.03
CA LEU A 297 -7.56 -13.66 24.28
C LEU A 297 -9.03 -14.14 24.32
N ALA A 298 -9.74 -14.04 23.21
CA ALA A 298 -11.10 -14.52 23.07
C ALA A 298 -11.19 -16.06 23.21
N ALA A 299 -10.24 -16.80 22.65
CA ALA A 299 -10.17 -18.26 22.80
C ALA A 299 -10.04 -18.67 24.28
N ILE A 300 -9.15 -17.99 25.02
CA ILE A 300 -8.92 -18.25 26.45
C ILE A 300 -10.15 -17.88 27.28
N THR A 301 -10.77 -16.72 27.02
CA THR A 301 -11.95 -16.28 27.80
C THR A 301 -13.21 -17.11 27.54
N HIS A 302 -13.29 -17.80 26.41
CA HIS A 302 -14.41 -18.71 26.08
C HIS A 302 -14.14 -20.17 26.46
N GLY A 303 -13.12 -20.43 27.30
CA GLY A 303 -12.89 -21.73 27.92
C GLY A 303 -12.16 -22.76 27.05
N LEU A 304 -11.48 -22.33 25.98
CA LEU A 304 -10.50 -23.20 25.33
C LEU A 304 -9.29 -23.35 26.25
N ASP A 305 -8.86 -24.60 26.45
CA ASP A 305 -7.75 -24.97 27.34
C ASP A 305 -6.54 -24.06 27.11
N GLU A 306 -5.98 -23.48 28.18
CA GLU A 306 -4.80 -22.61 28.09
C GLU A 306 -3.68 -23.34 27.36
N LYS A 307 -3.51 -24.65 27.58
CA LYS A 307 -2.55 -25.45 26.84
C LYS A 307 -2.96 -25.60 25.37
N PHE A 308 -4.23 -25.73 25.00
CA PHE A 308 -4.63 -25.74 23.59
C PHE A 308 -4.43 -24.37 22.91
N ALA A 309 -4.75 -23.26 23.56
CA ALA A 309 -4.51 -21.90 23.06
C ALA A 309 -3.01 -21.56 23.00
N PHE A 310 -2.24 -22.03 23.98
CA PHE A 310 -0.80 -21.82 24.09
C PHE A 310 -0.01 -22.82 23.24
N TYR A 311 -0.46 -24.07 23.03
CA TYR A 311 0.14 -25.06 22.10
C TYR A 311 -0.29 -24.83 20.64
N SER A 312 -1.44 -24.19 20.41
CA SER A 312 -1.78 -23.57 19.11
C SER A 312 -0.88 -22.37 18.78
N ILE A 313 0.05 -21.98 19.65
CA ILE A 313 1.18 -21.09 19.36
C ILE A 313 2.52 -21.71 19.79
N GLY A 314 2.51 -22.76 20.60
CA GLY A 314 3.71 -23.41 21.14
C GLY A 314 4.24 -24.51 20.24
N SER A 315 3.41 -25.03 19.34
CA SER A 315 3.88 -25.86 18.24
C SER A 315 4.45 -24.97 17.13
N VAL A 316 5.63 -25.35 16.63
CA VAL A 316 6.25 -24.68 15.47
C VAL A 316 5.24 -24.61 14.30
N GLY A 317 4.44 -25.66 14.08
CA GLY A 317 3.45 -25.69 13.02
C GLY A 317 2.35 -24.63 13.15
N SER A 318 1.99 -24.25 14.37
CA SER A 318 0.93 -23.27 14.60
C SER A 318 1.45 -21.83 14.56
N ILE A 319 2.68 -21.56 15.03
CA ILE A 319 3.38 -20.29 14.77
C ILE A 319 3.52 -20.06 13.25
N VAL A 320 3.90 -21.12 12.53
CA VAL A 320 4.03 -21.10 11.08
C VAL A 320 2.68 -20.84 10.42
N SER A 321 1.60 -21.51 10.85
CA SER A 321 0.26 -21.32 10.26
C SER A 321 -0.28 -19.92 10.50
N VAL A 322 -0.16 -19.38 11.73
CA VAL A 322 -0.57 -18.01 12.05
C VAL A 322 0.30 -17.00 11.30
N GLY A 323 1.62 -17.21 11.24
CA GLY A 323 2.54 -16.35 10.49
C GLY A 323 2.26 -16.34 8.99
N ILE A 324 1.89 -17.48 8.39
CA ILE A 324 1.49 -17.57 6.99
C ILE A 324 0.19 -16.82 6.73
N LEU A 325 -0.85 -17.07 7.54
CA LEU A 325 -2.15 -16.39 7.39
C LEU A 325 -1.98 -14.89 7.59
N PHE A 326 -1.31 -14.48 8.67
CA PHE A 326 -1.06 -13.08 8.97
C PHE A 326 -0.22 -12.40 7.88
N GLY A 327 0.85 -13.03 7.43
CA GLY A 327 1.68 -12.54 6.33
C GLY A 327 0.89 -12.39 5.03
N ALA A 328 0.07 -13.38 4.67
CA ALA A 328 -0.73 -13.35 3.44
C ALA A 328 -1.79 -12.23 3.47
N PHE A 329 -2.58 -12.13 4.55
CA PHE A 329 -3.63 -11.12 4.65
C PHE A 329 -3.06 -9.70 4.81
N SER A 330 -2.01 -9.50 5.62
CA SER A 330 -1.37 -8.18 5.79
C SER A 330 -0.70 -7.71 4.50
N GLY A 331 -0.08 -8.63 3.74
CA GLY A 331 0.53 -8.33 2.44
C GLY A 331 -0.49 -7.87 1.38
N ILE A 332 -1.74 -8.35 1.45
CA ILE A 332 -2.84 -7.90 0.59
C ILE A 332 -3.30 -6.49 1.01
N TYR A 333 -3.49 -6.25 2.30
CA TYR A 333 -3.83 -4.91 2.81
C TYR A 333 -2.77 -3.87 2.41
N VAL A 334 -1.51 -4.10 2.76
CA VAL A 334 -0.40 -3.22 2.40
C VAL A 334 -0.22 -3.10 0.88
N GLY A 335 -0.42 -4.22 0.17
CA GLY A 335 -0.36 -4.33 -1.29
C GLY A 335 -1.42 -3.53 -2.04
N THR A 336 -2.54 -3.21 -1.41
CA THR A 336 -3.63 -2.46 -2.04
C THR A 336 -3.56 -0.96 -1.77
N MET A 337 -2.96 -0.55 -0.64
CA MET A 337 -2.85 0.87 -0.29
C MET A 337 -2.07 1.69 -1.31
N ALA A 338 -0.84 1.26 -1.62
CA ALA A 338 0.04 2.02 -2.49
C ALA A 338 -0.52 2.16 -3.92
N PRO A 339 -1.06 1.11 -4.58
CA PRO A 339 -1.73 1.22 -5.87
C PRO A 339 -2.94 2.15 -5.89
N LEU A 340 -3.78 2.12 -4.86
CA LEU A 340 -4.97 2.97 -4.80
C LEU A 340 -4.62 4.45 -4.73
N VAL A 341 -3.65 4.81 -3.87
CA VAL A 341 -3.17 6.20 -3.78
C VAL A 341 -2.47 6.62 -5.07
N ALA A 342 -1.72 5.71 -5.66
CA ALA A 342 -1.08 5.88 -6.96
C ALA A 342 -2.05 6.14 -8.11
N LEU A 343 -3.19 5.45 -8.13
CA LEU A 343 -4.27 5.63 -9.11
C LEU A 343 -4.95 6.99 -8.97
N LEU A 344 -5.07 7.49 -7.74
CA LEU A 344 -5.64 8.81 -7.45
C LEU A 344 -4.62 9.95 -7.60
N THR A 345 -3.42 9.68 -8.11
CA THR A 345 -2.36 10.67 -8.26
C THR A 345 -2.19 11.03 -9.73
N ASP A 346 -2.70 12.20 -10.12
CA ASP A 346 -2.59 12.70 -11.50
C ASP A 346 -1.15 13.12 -11.87
N ASP A 347 -0.38 13.64 -10.89
CA ASP A 347 0.97 14.15 -11.09
C ASP A 347 2.02 13.21 -10.44
N PRO A 348 2.82 12.47 -11.23
CA PRO A 348 3.85 11.58 -10.72
C PRO A 348 4.90 12.26 -9.83
N SER A 349 5.08 13.58 -9.94
CA SER A 349 6.05 14.35 -9.15
C SER A 349 5.59 14.64 -7.72
N GLU A 350 4.29 14.50 -7.43
CA GLU A 350 3.71 14.67 -6.08
C GLU A 350 3.37 13.32 -5.41
N LEU A 351 3.71 12.21 -6.06
CA LEU A 351 3.31 10.88 -5.63
C LEU A 351 3.90 10.48 -4.28
N GLY A 352 5.18 10.75 -4.04
CA GLY A 352 5.81 10.40 -2.77
C GLY A 352 5.09 11.08 -1.61
N MET A 353 4.77 12.36 -1.75
CA MET A 353 4.00 13.13 -0.78
C MET A 353 2.57 12.62 -0.60
N ARG A 354 1.84 12.27 -1.67
CA ARG A 354 0.49 11.68 -1.57
C ARG A 354 0.52 10.33 -0.85
N LEU A 355 1.44 9.45 -1.21
CA LEU A 355 1.66 8.19 -0.49
C LEU A 355 1.97 8.46 0.99
N GLY A 356 2.89 9.38 1.28
CA GLY A 356 3.28 9.73 2.65
C GLY A 356 2.13 10.22 3.53
N ILE A 357 1.25 11.06 2.99
CA ILE A 357 0.08 11.56 3.71
C ILE A 357 -0.95 10.44 3.93
N ALA A 358 -1.26 9.63 2.92
CA ALA A 358 -2.22 8.54 3.03
C ALA A 358 -1.76 7.48 4.04
N PHE A 359 -0.47 7.13 4.01
CA PHE A 359 0.15 6.26 4.99
C PHE A 359 0.07 6.89 6.38
N ALA A 360 0.47 8.15 6.58
CA ALA A 360 0.40 8.80 7.89
C ALA A 360 -1.02 8.81 8.50
N ILE A 361 -2.07 9.05 7.70
CA ILE A 361 -3.47 8.95 8.14
C ILE A 361 -3.78 7.51 8.59
N SER A 362 -3.33 6.52 7.84
CA SER A 362 -3.53 5.11 8.16
C SER A 362 -2.79 4.67 9.42
N GLY A 363 -1.60 5.23 9.68
CA GLY A 363 -0.78 4.94 10.86
C GLY A 363 -1.45 5.34 12.18
N ILE A 364 -2.33 6.35 12.16
CA ILE A 364 -3.16 6.70 13.32
C ILE A 364 -4.10 5.53 13.67
N GLY A 365 -4.62 4.83 12.65
CA GLY A 365 -5.46 3.65 12.83
C GLY A 365 -4.72 2.47 13.46
N GLU A 366 -3.46 2.25 13.07
CA GLU A 366 -2.66 1.16 13.63
C GLU A 366 -2.31 1.38 15.10
N VAL A 367 -2.00 2.61 15.51
CA VAL A 367 -1.71 2.93 16.92
C VAL A 367 -2.96 2.82 17.79
N ALA A 368 -4.12 3.24 17.28
CA ALA A 368 -5.36 3.17 18.05
C ALA A 368 -5.84 1.73 18.31
N GLY A 369 -5.39 0.76 17.51
CA GLY A 369 -5.72 -0.66 17.64
C GLY A 369 -4.76 -1.48 18.51
N ALA A 370 -3.64 -0.92 18.95
CA ALA A 370 -2.59 -1.58 19.73
C ALA A 370 -2.62 -1.16 21.20
#